data_AF-A0A3A5J8G9-F1
#
_entry.id   AF-A0A3A5J8G9-F1
#
_cell.length_a   1.000
_cell.length_b   1.000
_cell.length_c   1.000
_cell.angle_alpha   90.00
_cell.angle_beta   90.00
_cell.angle_gamma   90.00
#
_symmetry.space_group_name_H-M   'P 1'
#
loop_
_entity.id
_entity.type
_entity.pdbx_description
1 polymer ?
#
loop_
_entity_poly.entity_id
_entity_poly.type
_entity_poly.pdbx_seq_one_letter_code
_entity_poly.pdbx_strand_id
1 'polypeptide(L)'
;MAPRRDNPKGRADLWTTRSRLVTVNLGLGFFLPASHADDSRQLFPICKRCAAPGVPVALVNGPTMPDPVFNDADAVIRVAHVFPRLPIIGYHGFYRP
;
A
#
# COMPACT_ATOMS: atom_id res chain seq x y z
N MET A 1 25.60 6.20 15.94
CA MET A 1 25.18 7.15 14.88
C MET A 1 23.71 6.91 14.59
N ALA A 2 22.80 7.79 15.04
CA ALA A 2 21.37 7.60 14.83
C ALA A 2 20.98 7.93 13.38
N PRO A 3 20.14 7.13 12.71
CA PRO A 3 19.72 7.44 11.34
C PRO A 3 18.87 8.72 11.31
N ARG A 4 19.12 9.57 10.31
CA ARG A 4 18.43 10.86 10.11
C ARG A 4 16.93 10.62 9.84
N ARG A 5 16.07 11.39 10.51
CA ARG A 5 14.58 11.30 10.50
C ARG A 5 13.92 11.63 9.14
N ASP A 6 14.71 12.10 8.17
CA ASP A 6 14.29 12.68 6.89
C ASP A 6 14.45 11.74 5.68
N ASN A 7 15.04 10.55 5.84
CA ASN A 7 15.19 9.62 4.72
C ASN A 7 13.93 8.75 4.55
N PRO A 8 13.16 8.88 3.45
CA PRO A 8 12.01 8.01 3.19
C PRO A 8 12.42 6.53 3.09
N LYS A 9 13.66 6.21 2.65
CA LYS A 9 14.23 4.84 2.67
C LYS A 9 14.60 4.33 4.06
N GLY A 10 14.47 5.15 5.11
CA GLY A 10 14.71 4.78 6.51
C GLY A 10 13.43 4.66 7.35
N ARG A 11 12.23 4.72 6.75
CA ARG A 11 10.96 4.48 7.47
C ARG A 11 10.46 3.03 7.45
N ALA A 12 10.08 2.43 6.33
CA ALA A 12 9.56 1.04 6.29
C ALA A 12 10.53 -0.10 6.74
N ASP A 13 11.83 0.14 6.91
CA ASP A 13 12.78 -0.76 7.58
C ASP A 13 12.52 -0.73 9.09
N LEU A 14 12.25 0.44 9.67
CA LEU A 14 11.81 0.56 11.07
C LEU A 14 10.50 -0.18 11.35
N TRP A 15 9.59 -0.28 10.36
CA TRP A 15 8.24 -0.83 10.56
C TRP A 15 8.25 -2.35 10.70
N THR A 16 9.19 -3.01 10.04
CA THR A 16 9.24 -4.47 9.94
C THR A 16 10.33 -5.04 10.86
N THR A 17 11.48 -4.37 10.97
CA THR A 17 12.61 -4.89 11.77
C THR A 17 12.53 -4.56 13.26
N ARG A 18 11.88 -3.47 13.66
CA ARG A 18 11.81 -3.06 15.09
C ARG A 18 10.46 -3.30 15.75
N SER A 19 9.35 -3.17 15.02
CA SER A 19 8.00 -3.28 15.58
C SER A 19 7.34 -4.66 15.42
N ARG A 20 7.98 -5.63 14.77
CA ARG A 20 7.42 -6.96 14.44
C ARG A 20 6.08 -6.91 13.66
N LEU A 21 5.79 -5.78 13.01
CA LEU A 21 4.61 -5.66 12.15
C LEU A 21 4.86 -6.47 10.89
N VAL A 22 3.89 -7.30 10.53
CA VAL A 22 4.00 -8.23 9.40
C VAL A 22 3.34 -7.71 8.13
N THR A 23 2.57 -6.61 8.20
CA THR A 23 1.79 -6.07 7.07
C THR A 23 1.78 -4.54 7.10
N VAL A 24 1.74 -3.91 5.93
CA VAL A 24 1.50 -2.48 5.77
C VAL A 24 0.08 -2.25 5.26
N ASN A 25 -0.73 -1.48 5.98
CA ASN A 25 -2.10 -1.14 5.59
C ASN A 25 -2.20 0.29 5.05
N LEU A 26 -2.86 0.48 3.91
CA LEU A 26 -2.95 1.77 3.21
C LEU A 26 -4.37 2.00 2.68
N GLY A 27 -4.92 3.20 2.91
CA GLY A 27 -6.16 3.65 2.26
C GLY A 27 -5.88 4.83 1.35
N LEU A 28 -5.60 4.56 0.06
CA LEU A 28 -5.18 5.58 -0.91
C LEU A 28 -6.28 6.61 -1.22
N GLY A 29 -7.55 6.23 -1.09
CA GLY A 29 -8.67 7.18 -1.15
C GLY A 29 -8.65 8.23 -0.03
N PHE A 30 -7.92 8.00 1.06
CA PHE A 30 -7.76 8.95 2.17
C PHE A 30 -6.47 9.78 2.10
N PHE A 31 -5.65 9.60 1.06
CA PHE A 31 -4.43 10.37 0.91
C PHE A 31 -4.76 11.80 0.49
N LEU A 32 -3.75 12.67 0.57
CA LEU A 32 -3.82 14.04 0.07
C LEU A 32 -2.66 14.23 -0.92
N PRO A 33 -2.90 14.10 -2.24
CA PRO A 33 -4.21 13.86 -2.88
C PRO A 33 -4.65 12.38 -2.82
N ALA A 34 -5.97 12.17 -2.80
CA ALA A 34 -6.58 10.85 -2.89
C ALA A 34 -6.24 10.20 -4.24
N SER A 35 -6.04 8.88 -4.26
CA SER A 35 -5.60 8.17 -5.47
C SER A 35 -6.13 6.75 -5.57
N HIS A 36 -6.12 6.23 -6.80
CA HIS A 36 -6.33 4.82 -7.09
C HIS A 36 -5.08 4.00 -6.73
N ALA A 37 -5.26 2.69 -6.58
CA ALA A 37 -4.17 1.76 -6.29
C ALA A 37 -3.05 1.77 -7.32
N ASP A 38 -3.37 2.01 -8.59
CA ASP A 38 -2.40 2.07 -9.68
C ASP A 38 -1.70 3.42 -9.83
N ASP A 39 -1.92 4.39 -8.92
CA ASP A 39 -1.07 5.59 -8.85
C ASP A 39 0.34 5.19 -8.39
N SER A 40 1.18 4.95 -9.40
CA SER A 40 2.58 4.58 -9.22
C SER A 40 3.40 5.60 -8.41
N ARG A 41 3.00 6.87 -8.33
CA ARG A 41 3.74 7.87 -7.54
C ARG A 41 3.56 7.64 -6.05
N GLN A 42 2.36 7.22 -5.64
CA GLN A 42 2.03 7.02 -4.23
C GLN A 42 2.32 5.59 -3.77
N LEU A 43 1.87 4.58 -4.52
CA LEU A 43 1.92 3.19 -4.05
C LEU A 43 3.25 2.47 -4.36
N PHE A 44 3.84 2.67 -5.54
CA PHE A 44 4.99 1.85 -5.96
C PHE A 44 6.23 1.99 -5.06
N PRO A 45 6.57 3.16 -4.49
CA PRO A 45 7.67 3.24 -3.52
C PRO A 45 7.49 2.31 -2.31
N ILE A 46 6.25 2.12 -1.87
CA ILE A 46 5.90 1.23 -0.75
C ILE A 46 5.99 -0.23 -1.21
N CYS A 47 5.36 -0.56 -2.34
CA CYS A 47 5.43 -1.91 -2.93
C CYS A 47 6.87 -2.39 -3.14
N LYS A 48 7.76 -1.56 -3.71
CA LYS A 48 9.18 -1.92 -3.91
C LYS A 48 9.87 -2.27 -2.62
N ARG A 49 9.55 -1.56 -1.54
CA ARG A 49 10.17 -1.75 -0.24
C ARG A 49 9.64 -2.97 0.51
N CYS A 50 8.36 -3.27 0.32
CA CYS A 50 7.69 -4.43 0.85
C CYS A 50 8.02 -5.72 0.07
N ALA A 51 8.29 -5.61 -1.24
CA ALA A 51 8.55 -6.74 -2.11
C ALA A 51 9.83 -7.49 -1.77
N ALA A 52 10.93 -6.79 -1.49
CA ALA A 52 12.21 -7.41 -1.14
C ALA A 52 12.14 -8.30 0.11
N PRO A 53 11.56 -7.86 1.24
CA PRO A 53 11.36 -8.72 2.43
C PRO A 53 10.09 -9.59 2.37
N GLY A 54 9.28 -9.51 1.31
CA GLY A 54 8.03 -10.28 1.19
C GLY A 54 6.92 -9.85 2.16
N VAL A 55 6.93 -8.59 2.60
CA VAL A 55 5.93 -8.04 3.53
C VAL A 55 4.64 -7.71 2.75
N PRO A 56 3.47 -8.26 3.12
CA PRO A 56 2.22 -7.93 2.45
C PRO A 56 1.83 -6.46 2.53
N VAL A 57 1.19 -5.98 1.46
CA VAL A 57 0.52 -4.66 1.43
C VAL A 57 -0.99 -4.89 1.42
N ALA A 58 -1.66 -4.44 2.48
CA ALA A 58 -3.10 -4.41 2.56
C ALA A 58 -3.62 -3.05 2.04
N LEU A 59 -4.52 -3.10 1.07
CA LEU A 59 -5.21 -1.94 0.53
C LEU A 59 -6.60 -1.90 1.13
N VAL A 60 -6.87 -0.87 1.94
CA VAL A 60 -8.21 -0.52 2.36
C VAL A 60 -8.99 -0.18 1.10
N ASN A 61 -10.18 -0.75 0.98
CA ASN A 61 -11.20 -0.46 -0.03
C ASN A 61 -12.57 -0.68 0.63
N GLY A 62 -13.66 -0.61 -0.14
CA GLY A 62 -15.01 -0.90 0.34
C GLY A 62 -15.77 0.32 0.88
N PRO A 63 -16.79 0.10 1.72
CA PRO A 63 -17.88 1.06 1.98
C PRO A 63 -17.47 2.29 2.77
N THR A 64 -16.28 2.28 3.38
CA THR A 64 -15.76 3.41 4.16
C THR A 64 -14.96 4.40 3.32
N MET A 65 -14.70 4.12 2.04
CA MET A 65 -13.98 5.05 1.18
C MET A 65 -14.72 6.38 1.02
N PRO A 66 -13.99 7.52 0.96
CA PRO A 66 -14.61 8.83 0.79
C PRO A 66 -15.28 8.98 -0.58
N ASP A 67 -14.80 8.26 -1.58
CA ASP A 67 -15.41 8.15 -2.91
C ASP A 67 -15.33 6.69 -3.40
N PRO A 68 -16.45 6.06 -3.80
CA PRO A 68 -16.47 4.70 -4.36
C PRO A 68 -15.56 4.49 -5.57
N VAL A 69 -15.18 5.56 -6.29
CA VAL A 69 -14.25 5.48 -7.42
C VAL A 69 -12.93 4.80 -7.04
N PHE A 70 -12.46 4.98 -5.79
CA PHE A 70 -11.21 4.41 -5.28
C PHE A 70 -11.29 2.91 -4.96
N ASN A 71 -12.47 2.29 -5.04
CA ASN A 71 -12.67 0.84 -4.88
C ASN A 71 -12.45 0.07 -6.18
N ASP A 72 -11.57 0.52 -7.07
CA ASP A 72 -11.34 -0.11 -8.38
C ASP A 72 -10.46 -1.36 -8.23
N ALA A 73 -11.07 -2.52 -8.46
CA ALA A 73 -10.35 -3.79 -8.44
C ALA A 73 -9.33 -3.87 -9.60
N ASP A 74 -9.62 -3.26 -10.76
CA ASP A 74 -8.72 -3.29 -11.91
C ASP A 74 -7.44 -2.51 -11.62
N ALA A 75 -7.54 -1.42 -10.84
CA ALA A 75 -6.37 -0.68 -10.36
C ALA A 75 -5.43 -1.59 -9.55
N VAL A 76 -5.97 -2.47 -8.71
CA VAL A 76 -5.14 -3.42 -7.94
C VAL A 76 -4.57 -4.53 -8.81
N ILE A 77 -5.34 -5.04 -9.78
CA ILE A 77 -4.85 -6.02 -10.75
C ILE A 77 -3.65 -5.48 -11.53
N ARG A 78 -3.70 -4.21 -11.97
CA ARG A 78 -2.57 -3.53 -12.62
C ARG A 78 -1.32 -3.49 -11.74
N VAL A 79 -1.47 -3.24 -10.44
CA VAL A 79 -0.34 -3.28 -9.48
C VAL A 79 0.20 -4.70 -9.32
N ALA A 80 -0.67 -5.70 -9.23
CA ALA A 80 -0.27 -7.11 -9.09
C ALA A 80 0.56 -7.60 -10.30
N HIS A 81 0.24 -7.14 -11.51
CA HIS A 81 1.05 -7.41 -12.69
C HIS A 81 2.47 -6.81 -12.62
N VAL A 82 2.62 -5.64 -12.01
CA VAL A 82 3.94 -4.98 -11.85
C VAL A 82 4.75 -5.61 -10.73
N PHE A 83 4.10 -6.07 -9.66
CA PHE A 83 4.73 -6.69 -8.49
C PHE A 83 4.25 -8.14 -8.30
N PRO A 84 4.53 -9.07 -9.23
CA PRO A 84 3.92 -10.40 -9.24
C PRO A 84 4.31 -11.29 -8.04
N ARG A 85 5.31 -10.89 -7.27
CA ARG A 85 5.77 -11.59 -6.05
C ARG A 85 5.34 -10.92 -4.75
N LEU A 86 4.73 -9.74 -4.82
CA LEU A 86 4.28 -9.01 -3.63
C LEU A 86 2.89 -9.50 -3.24
N PRO A 87 2.69 -9.98 -2.00
CA PRO A 87 1.34 -10.29 -1.52
C PRO A 87 0.53 -8.99 -1.37
N ILE A 88 -0.58 -8.89 -2.08
CA ILE A 88 -1.52 -7.76 -1.98
C ILE A 88 -2.83 -8.28 -1.37
N ILE A 89 -3.32 -7.59 -0.34
CA ILE A 89 -4.55 -7.95 0.37
C ILE A 89 -5.60 -6.87 0.10
N GLY A 90 -6.75 -7.24 -0.47
CA GLY A 90 -7.89 -6.34 -0.64
C GLY A 90 -8.77 -6.34 0.60
N TYR A 91 -8.69 -5.29 1.43
CA TYR A 91 -9.44 -5.19 2.69
C TYR A 91 -10.84 -4.64 2.41
N HIS A 92 -11.89 -5.45 2.68
CA HIS A 92 -13.30 -5.29 2.27
C HIS A 92 -13.66 -5.70 0.83
N GLY A 93 -12.75 -6.38 0.11
CA GLY A 93 -13.10 -7.09 -1.13
C GLY A 93 -13.58 -6.23 -2.32
N PHE A 94 -13.22 -4.95 -2.32
CA PHE A 94 -13.59 -3.94 -3.34
C PHE A 94 -15.10 -3.72 -3.47
N TYR A 95 -15.84 -3.92 -2.37
CA TYR A 95 -17.29 -3.70 -2.35
C TYR A 95 -17.65 -2.30 -2.84
N ARG A 96 -18.62 -2.22 -3.75
CA ARG A 96 -19.26 -0.99 -4.21
C ARG A 96 -20.78 -1.14 -4.07
N PRO A 97 -21.49 -0.20 -3.42
CA PRO A 97 -22.95 -0.22 -3.34
C PRO A 97 -23.60 0.12 -4.69
#